data_AF-A0A3R7SN60-F1
#
_entry.id   AF-A0A3R7SN60-F1
#
_cell.length_a   1.000
_cell.length_b   1.000
_cell.length_c   1.000
_cell.angle_alpha   90.00
_cell.angle_beta   90.00
_cell.angle_gamma   90.00
#
_symmetry.space_group_name_H-M   'P 1'
#
loop_
_entity.id
_entity.type
_entity.pdbx_description
1 polymer ?
#
loop_
_entity_poly.entity_id
_entity_poly.type
_entity_poly.pdbx_seq_one_letter_code
_entity_poly.pdbx_strand_id
1 'polypeptide(L)'
;MFGCYGCGKIKSSVMVLLWIKSQDTFLSREVKKFIHTVTPDLSLIPSGADYIWIDPDNGIAWGKLEDVFGNIKEENGSKAWFFEAIKQLPPLFRECYCMLQNVYPAAYDTLLKPFLEWTHQEKDIQLTIKQISKESSPGDHLVALLTITALVERALGNVMLLKCKQVPFLLKDLLATPELDELIGKVKVQLLIVMLGSVLGLNLRNIAWHGFLSPHETSQAFVATIIFILADCGRILKNTNKIKNIPCRPHVTFEEASYLSSVFDNMTVPKKAVLEEVIMNSSFVPTVMYPAWKKALELLEEEQ
;
A
#
# COMPACT_ATOMS: atom_id res chain seq x y z
N MET A 1 42.74 -3.57 31.01
CA MET A 1 43.55 -2.39 31.36
C MET A 1 43.24 -1.34 30.30
N PHE A 2 42.63 -0.23 30.73
CA PHE A 2 42.06 0.83 29.89
C PHE A 2 43.13 1.74 29.27
N GLY A 3 42.83 2.27 28.07
CA GLY A 3 43.53 3.36 27.37
C GLY A 3 43.52 3.09 25.85
N CYS A 4 42.93 3.88 24.95
CA CYS A 4 42.73 5.33 24.92
C CYS A 4 41.29 5.72 24.57
N TYR A 5 40.73 6.64 25.37
CA TYR A 5 39.63 7.52 24.96
C TYR A 5 40.20 8.66 24.11
N GLY A 6 39.59 8.94 22.95
CA GLY A 6 39.79 10.23 22.28
C GLY A 6 39.95 10.26 20.76
N CYS A 7 39.28 9.42 19.96
CA CYS A 7 39.07 9.71 18.51
C CYS A 7 38.06 8.77 17.82
N GLY A 8 36.99 8.33 18.50
CA GLY A 8 36.14 7.21 18.02
C GLY A 8 34.78 7.58 17.42
N LYS A 9 34.18 8.71 17.79
CA LYS A 9 32.77 8.97 17.46
C LYS A 9 32.52 9.49 16.04
N ILE A 10 33.45 10.26 15.47
CA ILE A 10 33.26 10.87 14.15
C ILE A 10 33.42 9.85 13.01
N LYS A 11 34.36 8.89 13.12
CA LYS A 11 34.57 7.86 12.09
C LYS A 11 33.37 6.90 11.97
N SER A 12 32.74 6.55 13.10
CA SER A 12 31.55 5.71 13.10
C SER A 12 30.37 6.40 12.43
N SER A 13 30.11 7.67 12.73
CA SER A 13 29.00 8.41 12.13
C SER A 13 29.20 8.66 10.64
N VAL A 14 30.41 9.00 10.20
CA VAL A 14 30.71 9.17 8.77
C VAL A 14 30.60 7.84 8.01
N MET A 15 31.06 6.73 8.59
CA MET A 15 30.86 5.40 7.99
C MET A 15 29.37 5.02 7.90
N VAL A 16 28.57 5.31 8.92
CA VAL A 16 27.12 5.06 8.89
C VAL A 16 26.44 5.91 7.80
N LEU A 17 26.80 7.18 7.68
CA LEU A 17 26.25 8.06 6.64
C LEU A 17 26.67 7.65 5.22
N LEU A 18 27.93 7.26 5.04
CA LEU A 18 28.41 6.70 3.77
C LEU A 18 27.70 5.38 3.44
N TRP A 19 27.47 4.53 4.45
CA TRP A 19 26.74 3.28 4.30
C TRP A 19 25.28 3.52 3.90
N ILE A 20 24.58 4.46 4.54
CA ILE A 20 23.21 4.89 4.19
C ILE A 20 23.17 5.39 2.74
N LYS A 21 24.10 6.28 2.35
CA LYS A 21 24.14 6.84 1.00
C LYS A 21 24.44 5.81 -0.08
N SER A 22 25.14 4.72 0.27
CA SER A 22 25.41 3.57 -0.60
C SER A 22 24.35 2.47 -0.57
N GLN A 23 23.28 2.60 0.22
CA GLN A 23 22.22 1.60 0.26
C GLN A 23 21.40 1.65 -1.04
N ASP A 24 21.43 0.55 -1.79
CA ASP A 24 20.48 0.31 -2.88
C ASP A 24 19.11 -0.19 -2.38
N THR A 25 19.04 -0.64 -1.12
CA THR A 25 17.82 -1.13 -0.47
C THR A 25 18.00 -1.15 1.04
N PHE A 26 16.91 -0.97 1.79
CA PHE A 26 16.88 -1.20 3.24
C PHE A 26 16.29 -2.57 3.61
N LEU A 27 15.85 -3.35 2.62
CA LEU A 27 15.37 -4.70 2.84
C LEU A 27 16.54 -5.64 3.17
N SER A 28 16.29 -6.57 4.09
CA SER A 28 17.23 -7.69 4.25
C SER A 28 17.28 -8.52 2.97
N ARG A 29 18.42 -9.21 2.75
CA ARG A 29 18.63 -10.05 1.56
C ARG A 29 17.52 -11.10 1.41
N GLU A 30 17.05 -11.66 2.52
CA GLU A 30 15.98 -12.65 2.56
C GLU A 30 14.64 -12.05 2.15
N VAL A 31 14.30 -10.86 2.67
CA VAL A 31 13.06 -10.15 2.30
C VAL A 31 13.10 -9.74 0.83
N LYS A 32 14.24 -9.25 0.33
CA LYS A 32 14.40 -8.91 -1.08
C LYS A 32 14.21 -10.11 -2.00
N LYS A 33 14.84 -11.25 -1.69
CA LYS A 33 14.64 -12.50 -2.44
C LYS A 33 13.18 -12.94 -2.41
N PHE A 34 12.54 -12.83 -1.25
CA PHE A 34 11.13 -13.18 -1.10
C PHE A 34 10.23 -12.28 -1.95
N ILE A 35 10.36 -10.96 -1.83
CA ILE A 35 9.62 -9.99 -2.64
C ILE A 35 9.85 -10.20 -4.14
N HIS A 36 11.08 -10.48 -4.57
CA HIS A 36 11.38 -10.80 -5.96
C HIS A 36 10.72 -12.11 -6.42
N THR A 37 10.57 -13.10 -5.54
CA THR A 37 9.93 -14.38 -5.88
C THR A 37 8.43 -14.23 -6.09
N VAL A 38 7.81 -13.26 -5.40
CA VAL A 38 6.34 -13.11 -5.34
C VAL A 38 5.84 -11.92 -6.16
N THR A 39 6.75 -11.02 -6.53
CA THR A 39 6.50 -9.98 -7.52
C THR A 39 6.31 -10.65 -8.88
N PRO A 40 5.16 -10.51 -9.53
CA PRO A 40 4.96 -11.11 -10.84
C PRO A 40 5.91 -10.49 -11.86
N ASP A 41 6.51 -11.33 -12.70
CA ASP A 41 7.23 -10.84 -13.88
C ASP A 41 6.19 -10.35 -14.90
N LEU A 42 6.03 -9.03 -14.97
CA LEU A 42 5.09 -8.38 -15.87
C LEU A 42 5.54 -8.44 -17.35
N SER A 43 6.81 -8.78 -17.62
CA SER A 43 7.35 -8.93 -18.97
C SER A 43 7.08 -10.32 -19.56
N LEU A 44 6.97 -11.34 -18.71
CA LEU A 44 6.52 -12.67 -19.08
C LEU A 44 5.00 -12.68 -19.14
N ILE A 45 4.46 -12.45 -20.34
CA ILE A 45 3.03 -12.59 -20.62
C ILE A 45 2.79 -13.95 -21.30
N PRO A 46 2.46 -15.03 -20.57
CA PRO A 46 1.86 -16.18 -21.22
C PRO A 46 0.47 -15.77 -21.73
N SER A 47 0.26 -15.89 -23.04
CA SER A 47 -1.05 -16.03 -23.65
C SER A 47 -1.49 -17.49 -23.47
N GLY A 48 -2.18 -17.82 -22.37
CA GLY A 48 -2.57 -19.20 -22.10
C GLY A 48 -3.48 -19.34 -20.88
N ALA A 49 -4.53 -20.13 -21.03
CA ALA A 49 -5.80 -20.08 -20.32
C ALA A 49 -5.89 -20.80 -18.96
N ASP A 50 -4.79 -21.12 -18.27
CA ASP A 50 -4.87 -22.08 -17.15
C ASP A 50 -5.06 -21.48 -15.76
N TYR A 51 -5.17 -20.16 -15.65
CA TYR A 51 -5.49 -19.52 -14.39
C TYR A 51 -6.46 -18.37 -14.67
N ILE A 52 -7.73 -18.57 -14.32
CA ILE A 52 -8.72 -17.49 -14.31
C ILE A 52 -8.81 -17.07 -12.83
N TRP A 53 -8.09 -16.02 -12.45
CA TRP A 53 -8.20 -15.35 -11.15
C TRP A 53 -9.12 -14.14 -11.18
N ILE A 54 -9.57 -13.74 -12.37
CA ILE A 54 -10.62 -12.75 -12.59
C ILE A 54 -11.86 -13.45 -13.15
N ASP A 55 -13.01 -13.30 -12.48
CA ASP A 55 -14.28 -13.87 -12.93
C ASP A 55 -14.88 -13.11 -14.14
N PRO A 56 -15.93 -13.66 -14.79
CA PRO A 56 -16.59 -12.99 -15.92
C PRO A 56 -17.21 -11.62 -15.59
N ASP A 57 -17.45 -11.32 -14.31
CA ASP A 57 -18.00 -10.04 -13.83
C ASP A 57 -16.90 -8.99 -13.57
N ASN A 58 -15.65 -9.30 -13.96
CA ASN A 58 -14.45 -8.49 -13.76
C ASN A 58 -14.14 -8.28 -12.26
N GLY A 59 -14.44 -9.27 -11.42
CA GLY A 59 -14.05 -9.36 -10.01
C GLY A 59 -12.99 -10.44 -9.77
N ILE A 60 -12.42 -10.49 -8.58
CA ILE A 60 -11.50 -11.57 -8.21
C ILE A 60 -12.30 -12.87 -8.06
N ALA A 61 -11.80 -13.97 -8.60
CA ALA A 61 -12.38 -15.30 -8.46
C ALA A 61 -12.19 -15.85 -7.03
N TRP A 62 -12.99 -15.33 -6.08
CA TRP A 62 -12.83 -15.57 -4.64
C TRP A 62 -12.90 -17.05 -4.22
N GLY A 63 -13.68 -17.88 -4.91
CA GLY A 63 -13.73 -19.33 -4.63
C GLY A 63 -12.37 -20.01 -4.80
N LYS A 64 -11.54 -19.54 -5.73
CA LYS A 64 -10.18 -20.05 -5.90
C LYS A 64 -9.25 -19.64 -4.75
N LEU A 65 -9.46 -18.44 -4.21
CA LEU A 65 -8.73 -17.98 -3.01
C LEU A 65 -9.19 -18.73 -1.75
N GLU A 66 -10.45 -19.16 -1.69
CA GLU A 66 -10.93 -20.06 -0.62
C GLU A 66 -10.18 -21.39 -0.65
N ASP A 67 -9.92 -21.96 -1.83
CA ASP A 67 -9.12 -23.18 -1.97
C ASP A 67 -7.65 -22.96 -1.55
N VAL A 68 -7.07 -21.82 -1.94
CA VAL A 68 -5.68 -21.45 -1.64
C VAL A 68 -5.47 -21.21 -0.15
N PHE A 69 -6.40 -20.51 0.51
CA PHE A 69 -6.31 -20.23 1.94
C PHE A 69 -6.78 -21.42 2.77
N GLY A 70 -7.76 -22.18 2.29
CA GLY A 70 -8.40 -23.28 3.01
C GLY A 70 -9.27 -22.82 4.19
N ASN A 71 -9.76 -23.79 4.96
CA ASN A 71 -10.57 -23.56 6.17
C ASN A 71 -9.70 -23.07 7.35
N ILE A 72 -9.15 -21.87 7.26
CA ILE A 72 -8.42 -21.29 8.39
C ILE A 72 -9.44 -20.72 9.36
N LYS A 73 -9.65 -21.42 10.47
CA LYS A 73 -10.18 -20.82 11.68
C LYS A 73 -9.01 -20.17 12.43
N GLU A 74 -9.17 -18.88 12.68
CA GLU A 74 -8.55 -18.10 13.77
C GLU A 74 -7.05 -17.75 13.68
N GLU A 75 -6.81 -16.43 13.66
CA GLU A 75 -5.76 -15.61 14.30
C GLU A 75 -4.26 -15.97 14.22
N ASN A 76 -3.83 -17.18 13.82
CA ASN A 76 -2.42 -17.57 13.80
C ASN A 76 -2.11 -18.52 12.64
N GLY A 77 -2.35 -18.08 11.40
CA GLY A 77 -1.73 -18.72 10.24
C GLY A 77 -0.24 -18.89 10.52
N SER A 78 0.24 -20.14 10.55
CA SER A 78 1.65 -20.39 10.85
C SER A 78 2.55 -19.69 9.83
N LYS A 79 3.81 -19.43 10.17
CA LYS A 79 4.78 -18.90 9.20
C LYS A 79 4.82 -19.72 7.90
N ALA A 80 4.67 -21.04 8.00
CA ALA A 80 4.61 -21.93 6.85
C ALA A 80 3.34 -21.70 6.01
N TRP A 81 2.20 -21.48 6.65
CA TRP A 81 0.95 -21.18 5.95
C TRP A 81 1.05 -19.85 5.18
N PHE A 82 1.52 -18.76 5.81
CA PHE A 82 1.68 -17.48 5.11
C PHE A 82 2.62 -17.61 3.90
N PHE A 83 3.71 -18.36 4.07
CA PHE A 83 4.67 -18.59 3.00
C PHE A 83 4.03 -19.34 1.80
N GLU A 84 3.25 -20.39 2.05
CA GLU A 84 2.58 -21.14 0.99
C GLU A 84 1.40 -20.38 0.36
N ALA A 85 0.66 -19.59 1.14
CA ALA A 85 -0.37 -18.71 0.61
C ALA A 85 0.25 -17.69 -0.36
N ILE A 86 1.31 -16.98 0.07
CA ILE A 86 1.94 -15.93 -0.72
C ILE A 86 2.52 -16.46 -2.03
N LYS A 87 3.14 -17.65 -2.03
CA LYS A 87 3.69 -18.26 -3.25
C LYS A 87 2.66 -18.48 -4.36
N GLN A 88 1.38 -18.60 -4.00
CA GLN A 88 0.29 -18.88 -4.93
C GLN A 88 -0.38 -17.60 -5.47
N LEU A 89 -0.08 -16.43 -4.89
CA LEU A 89 -0.66 -15.14 -5.29
C LEU A 89 -0.05 -14.45 -6.53
N PRO A 90 1.18 -14.74 -7.04
CA PRO A 90 1.71 -14.01 -8.19
C PRO A 90 0.82 -14.02 -9.44
N PRO A 91 0.14 -15.13 -9.80
CA PRO A 91 -0.82 -15.13 -10.90
C PRO A 91 -1.99 -14.14 -10.69
N LEU A 92 -2.56 -14.09 -9.48
CA LEU A 92 -3.61 -13.12 -9.12
C LEU A 92 -3.10 -11.69 -9.31
N PHE A 93 -1.91 -11.37 -8.78
CA PHE A 93 -1.34 -10.04 -8.88
C PHE A 93 -1.17 -9.61 -10.33
N ARG A 94 -0.62 -10.50 -11.16
CA ARG A 94 -0.46 -10.27 -12.60
C ARG A 94 -1.80 -10.00 -13.28
N GLU A 95 -2.80 -10.82 -13.03
CA GLU A 95 -4.10 -10.67 -13.68
C GLU A 95 -4.82 -9.40 -13.27
N CYS A 96 -4.83 -9.03 -11.99
CA CYS A 96 -5.36 -7.75 -11.55
C CYS A 96 -4.67 -6.58 -12.26
N TYR A 97 -3.35 -6.63 -12.42
CA TYR A 97 -2.62 -5.60 -13.15
C TYR A 97 -3.02 -5.54 -14.62
N CYS A 98 -2.98 -6.67 -15.33
CA CYS A 98 -3.36 -6.73 -16.75
C CYS A 98 -4.81 -6.27 -16.97
N MET A 99 -5.73 -6.70 -16.10
CA MET A 99 -7.12 -6.29 -16.12
C MET A 99 -7.24 -4.78 -15.96
N LEU A 100 -6.55 -4.19 -14.98
CA LEU A 100 -6.59 -2.75 -14.75
C LEU A 100 -6.06 -1.95 -15.94
N GLN A 101 -4.97 -2.40 -16.57
CA GLN A 101 -4.41 -1.75 -17.76
C GLN A 101 -5.35 -1.84 -18.97
N ASN A 102 -6.15 -2.90 -19.08
CA ASN A 102 -7.14 -3.05 -20.15
C ASN A 102 -8.41 -2.22 -19.90
N VAL A 103 -8.79 -2.07 -18.62
CA VAL A 103 -9.99 -1.33 -18.21
C VAL A 103 -9.76 0.18 -18.18
N TYR A 104 -8.57 0.64 -17.78
CA TYR A 104 -8.29 2.07 -17.62
C TYR A 104 -7.65 2.69 -18.88
N PRO A 105 -8.06 3.90 -19.31
CA PRO A 105 -9.17 4.71 -18.78
C PRO A 105 -10.54 4.33 -19.37
N ALA A 106 -10.57 3.62 -20.49
CA ALA A 106 -11.72 3.54 -21.39
C ALA A 106 -13.00 2.94 -20.78
N ALA A 107 -12.88 1.94 -19.90
CA ALA A 107 -13.99 1.23 -19.28
C ALA A 107 -14.07 1.44 -17.76
N TYR A 108 -13.24 2.31 -17.19
CA TYR A 108 -13.15 2.55 -15.74
C TYR A 108 -14.48 3.00 -15.13
N ASP A 109 -15.13 3.99 -15.75
CA ASP A 109 -16.39 4.57 -15.26
C ASP A 109 -17.53 3.55 -15.21
N THR A 110 -17.50 2.54 -16.07
CA THR A 110 -18.55 1.51 -16.15
C THR A 110 -18.23 0.30 -15.29
N LEU A 111 -16.97 -0.16 -15.27
CA LEU A 111 -16.61 -1.47 -14.70
C LEU A 111 -16.08 -1.40 -13.26
N LEU A 112 -15.40 -0.31 -12.88
CA LEU A 112 -14.74 -0.22 -11.57
C LEU A 112 -15.32 0.89 -10.69
N LYS A 113 -15.47 2.10 -11.24
CA LYS A 113 -15.92 3.26 -10.49
C LYS A 113 -17.21 3.05 -9.67
N PRO A 114 -18.28 2.42 -10.19
CA PRO A 114 -19.52 2.23 -9.43
C PRO A 114 -19.35 1.35 -8.17
N PHE A 115 -18.24 0.64 -8.07
CA PHE A 115 -17.88 -0.21 -6.95
C PHE A 115 -16.73 0.35 -6.10
N LEU A 116 -16.22 1.53 -6.43
CA LEU A 116 -15.16 2.24 -5.69
C LEU A 116 -15.66 3.54 -5.04
N GLU A 117 -16.80 4.08 -5.49
CA GLU A 117 -17.43 5.30 -4.94
C GLU A 117 -17.76 5.24 -3.44
N TRP A 118 -17.94 4.04 -2.88
CA TRP A 118 -18.18 3.85 -1.44
C TRP A 118 -16.99 4.30 -0.56
N THR A 119 -15.81 4.43 -1.16
CA THR A 119 -14.61 4.90 -0.44
C THR A 119 -14.63 6.40 -0.21
N HIS A 120 -15.40 7.17 -1.01
CA HIS A 120 -15.40 8.63 -1.04
C HIS A 120 -14.01 9.24 -1.32
N GLN A 121 -13.18 8.56 -2.12
CA GLN A 121 -11.80 8.93 -2.43
C GLN A 121 -11.50 8.68 -3.93
N GLU A 122 -12.45 8.98 -4.80
CA GLU A 122 -12.40 8.66 -6.22
C GLU A 122 -11.22 9.33 -6.93
N LYS A 123 -10.88 10.55 -6.50
CA LYS A 123 -9.74 11.31 -7.05
C LYS A 123 -8.42 10.60 -6.75
N ASP A 124 -8.20 10.20 -5.50
CA ASP A 124 -6.98 9.51 -5.06
C ASP A 124 -6.85 8.13 -5.71
N ILE A 125 -7.96 7.41 -5.88
CA ILE A 125 -7.99 6.14 -6.61
C ILE A 125 -7.60 6.34 -8.08
N GLN A 126 -8.17 7.33 -8.77
CA GLN A 126 -7.82 7.61 -10.16
C GLN A 126 -6.36 8.03 -10.31
N LEU A 127 -5.85 8.86 -9.40
CA LEU A 127 -4.44 9.25 -9.36
C LEU A 127 -3.55 8.02 -9.15
N THR A 128 -3.91 7.15 -8.20
CA THR A 128 -3.21 5.88 -7.92
C THR A 128 -3.15 5.00 -9.17
N ILE A 129 -4.25 4.87 -9.92
CA ILE A 129 -4.29 4.07 -11.16
C ILE A 129 -3.34 4.67 -12.22
N LYS A 130 -3.34 6.00 -12.39
CA LYS A 130 -2.40 6.68 -13.30
C LYS A 130 -0.96 6.47 -12.89
N GLN A 131 -0.66 6.51 -11.59
CA GLN A 131 0.67 6.34 -11.03
C GLN A 131 1.25 4.93 -11.19
N ILE A 132 0.42 3.94 -11.53
CA ILE A 132 0.88 2.56 -11.81
C ILE A 132 0.76 2.16 -13.27
N SER A 133 0.58 3.15 -14.16
CA SER A 133 0.58 2.92 -15.60
C SER A 133 1.97 2.48 -16.09
N LYS A 134 2.05 1.95 -17.32
CA LYS A 134 3.32 1.55 -17.93
C LYS A 134 4.32 2.70 -18.12
N GLU A 135 3.82 3.93 -18.20
CA GLU A 135 4.61 5.14 -18.45
C GLU A 135 5.10 5.80 -17.15
N SER A 136 4.66 5.29 -15.99
CA SER A 136 4.95 5.86 -14.68
C SER A 136 6.38 5.60 -14.24
N SER A 137 6.91 6.53 -13.44
CA SER A 137 8.23 6.39 -12.84
C SER A 137 8.19 5.44 -11.65
N PRO A 138 9.31 4.80 -11.26
CA PRO A 138 9.38 3.98 -10.06
C PRO A 138 8.94 4.71 -8.77
N GLY A 139 9.16 6.03 -8.70
CA GLY A 139 8.69 6.85 -7.57
C GLY A 139 7.16 6.88 -7.46
N ASP A 140 6.46 6.91 -8.61
CA ASP A 140 5.00 6.87 -8.66
C ASP A 140 4.44 5.57 -8.09
N HIS A 141 5.10 4.43 -8.33
CA HIS A 141 4.63 3.13 -7.83
C HIS A 141 4.63 3.07 -6.30
N LEU A 142 5.69 3.58 -5.66
CA LEU A 142 5.77 3.61 -4.19
C LEU A 142 4.75 4.57 -3.60
N VAL A 143 4.58 5.75 -4.21
CA VAL A 143 3.54 6.71 -3.80
C VAL A 143 2.15 6.10 -3.94
N ALA A 144 1.85 5.43 -5.06
CA ALA A 144 0.59 4.73 -5.27
C ALA A 144 0.32 3.66 -4.20
N LEU A 145 1.36 2.91 -3.78
CA LEU A 145 1.25 1.92 -2.71
C LEU A 145 0.96 2.58 -1.35
N LEU A 146 1.63 3.70 -1.02
CA LEU A 146 1.36 4.47 0.19
C LEU A 146 -0.08 4.99 0.20
N THR A 147 -0.52 5.60 -0.90
CA THR A 147 -1.88 6.13 -1.06
C THR A 147 -2.92 5.03 -0.92
N ILE A 148 -2.81 3.93 -1.67
CA ILE A 148 -3.83 2.88 -1.64
C ILE A 148 -3.91 2.17 -0.28
N THR A 149 -2.80 2.00 0.44
CA THR A 149 -2.82 1.37 1.76
C THR A 149 -3.46 2.27 2.82
N ALA A 150 -3.24 3.59 2.75
CA ALA A 150 -3.94 4.56 3.59
C ALA A 150 -5.45 4.61 3.27
N LEU A 151 -5.80 4.55 1.98
CA LEU A 151 -7.19 4.50 1.51
C LEU A 151 -7.93 3.26 2.04
N VAL A 152 -7.31 2.08 1.96
CA VAL A 152 -7.87 0.83 2.52
C VAL A 152 -8.15 0.97 4.02
N GLU A 153 -7.17 1.43 4.79
CA GLU A 153 -7.31 1.60 6.24
C GLU A 153 -8.46 2.56 6.59
N ARG A 154 -8.57 3.66 5.84
CA ARG A 154 -9.66 4.63 6.02
C ARG A 154 -11.02 4.05 5.65
N ALA A 155 -11.13 3.44 4.47
CA ALA A 155 -12.37 2.91 3.91
C ALA A 155 -12.92 1.75 4.74
N LEU A 156 -12.07 0.79 5.13
CA LEU A 156 -12.49 -0.32 6.00
C LEU A 156 -12.91 0.16 7.39
N GLY A 157 -12.23 1.17 7.94
CA GLY A 157 -12.65 1.78 9.19
C GLY A 157 -14.02 2.47 9.09
N ASN A 158 -14.34 3.09 7.95
CA ASN A 158 -15.68 3.63 7.71
C ASN A 158 -16.74 2.52 7.65
N VAL A 159 -16.45 1.42 6.96
CA VAL A 159 -17.34 0.24 6.90
C VAL A 159 -17.58 -0.34 8.29
N MET A 160 -16.56 -0.41 9.15
CA MET A 160 -16.72 -0.91 10.53
C MET A 160 -17.69 -0.11 11.38
N LEU A 161 -17.87 1.19 11.10
CA LEU A 161 -18.83 2.01 11.82
C LEU A 161 -20.29 1.60 11.59
N LEU A 162 -20.56 0.72 10.61
CA LEU A 162 -21.87 0.09 10.45
C LEU A 162 -22.21 -0.91 11.59
N LYS A 163 -21.20 -1.42 12.30
CA LYS A 163 -21.33 -2.45 13.33
C LYS A 163 -20.80 -2.01 14.69
N CYS A 164 -19.75 -1.21 14.72
CA CYS A 164 -19.02 -0.85 15.92
C CYS A 164 -19.09 0.65 16.19
N LYS A 165 -19.06 1.05 17.47
CA LYS A 165 -18.97 2.47 17.86
C LYS A 165 -17.56 3.04 17.76
N GLN A 166 -16.55 2.17 17.89
CA GLN A 166 -15.14 2.55 17.81
C GLN A 166 -14.45 1.65 16.80
N VAL A 167 -13.59 2.24 15.98
CA VAL A 167 -12.79 1.55 14.97
C VAL A 167 -11.43 1.26 15.60
N PRO A 168 -10.92 0.02 15.53
CA PRO A 168 -9.56 -0.28 15.96
C PRO A 168 -8.55 0.65 15.29
N PHE A 169 -7.57 1.14 16.06
CA PHE A 169 -6.60 2.12 15.58
C PHE A 169 -5.61 1.53 14.58
N LEU A 170 -5.15 0.29 14.80
CA LEU A 170 -4.18 -0.35 13.92
C LEU A 170 -4.90 -1.18 12.85
N LEU A 171 -4.43 -1.10 11.60
CA LEU A 171 -4.96 -1.89 10.48
C LEU A 171 -4.99 -3.40 10.79
N LYS A 172 -3.96 -3.92 11.45
CA LYS A 172 -3.92 -5.35 11.83
C LYS A 172 -5.05 -5.73 12.79
N ASP A 173 -5.40 -4.83 13.72
CA ASP A 173 -6.45 -5.08 14.72
C ASP A 173 -7.82 -4.92 14.07
N LEU A 174 -7.96 -3.96 13.15
CA LEU A 174 -9.13 -3.78 12.29
C LEU A 174 -9.42 -5.04 11.47
N LEU A 175 -8.40 -5.60 10.82
CA LEU A 175 -8.51 -6.83 10.02
C LEU A 175 -8.74 -8.09 10.86
N ALA A 176 -8.47 -8.06 12.16
CA ALA A 176 -8.73 -9.18 13.06
C ALA A 176 -10.18 -9.21 13.57
N THR A 177 -11.00 -8.19 13.28
CA THR A 177 -12.37 -8.12 13.79
C THR A 177 -13.32 -9.06 13.05
N PRO A 178 -14.14 -9.87 13.76
CA PRO A 178 -15.14 -10.73 13.14
C PRO A 178 -16.26 -9.93 12.46
N GLU A 179 -16.52 -8.70 12.90
CA GLU A 179 -17.50 -7.81 12.26
C GLU A 179 -17.08 -7.45 10.83
N LEU A 180 -15.78 -7.28 10.57
CA LEU A 180 -15.30 -7.00 9.23
C LEU A 180 -15.47 -8.22 8.31
N ASP A 181 -15.22 -9.42 8.83
CA ASP A 181 -15.50 -10.69 8.12
C ASP A 181 -16.97 -10.79 7.72
N GLU A 182 -17.90 -10.39 8.60
CA GLU A 182 -19.34 -10.39 8.32
C GLU A 182 -19.73 -9.31 7.28
N LEU A 183 -19.05 -8.16 7.29
CA LEU A 183 -19.39 -7.02 6.44
C LEU A 183 -18.91 -7.19 4.99
N ILE A 184 -17.68 -7.67 4.80
CA ILE A 184 -17.03 -7.74 3.48
C ILE A 184 -16.56 -9.13 3.10
N GLY A 185 -16.70 -10.14 3.97
CA GLY A 185 -16.35 -11.53 3.68
C GLY A 185 -14.92 -11.89 4.11
N LYS A 186 -14.82 -13.00 4.82
CA LYS A 186 -13.59 -13.50 5.46
C LYS A 186 -12.39 -13.65 4.53
N VAL A 187 -12.58 -14.16 3.31
CA VAL A 187 -11.48 -14.43 2.36
C VAL A 187 -10.82 -13.14 1.89
N LYS A 188 -11.61 -12.07 1.74
CA LYS A 188 -11.12 -10.74 1.38
C LYS A 188 -10.29 -10.14 2.51
N VAL A 189 -10.78 -10.26 3.74
CA VAL A 189 -10.04 -9.88 4.95
C VAL A 189 -8.73 -10.67 5.06
N GLN A 190 -8.74 -11.99 4.81
CA GLN A 190 -7.54 -12.81 4.80
C GLN A 190 -6.52 -12.38 3.75
N LEU A 191 -6.94 -12.08 2.52
CA LEU A 191 -6.04 -11.57 1.49
C LEU A 191 -5.42 -10.22 1.91
N LEU A 192 -6.21 -9.33 2.53
CA LEU A 192 -5.71 -8.08 3.09
C LEU A 192 -4.73 -8.30 4.25
N ILE A 193 -4.93 -9.30 5.10
CA ILE A 193 -3.98 -9.66 6.16
C ILE A 193 -2.65 -10.14 5.54
N VAL A 194 -2.72 -11.02 4.53
CA VAL A 194 -1.55 -11.55 3.83
C VAL A 194 -0.78 -10.42 3.13
N MET A 195 -1.47 -9.47 2.50
CA MET A 195 -0.82 -8.38 1.78
C MET A 195 -0.36 -7.23 2.69
N LEU A 196 -1.18 -6.78 3.64
CA LEU A 196 -1.02 -5.50 4.32
C LEU A 196 -0.78 -5.61 5.83
N GLY A 197 -1.49 -6.54 6.50
CA GLY A 197 -1.69 -6.47 7.95
C GLY A 197 -0.69 -7.26 8.81
N SER A 198 -0.17 -8.39 8.31
CA SER A 198 0.66 -9.31 9.11
C SER A 198 2.15 -9.19 8.81
N VAL A 199 2.98 -9.23 9.87
CA VAL A 199 4.45 -9.36 9.76
C VAL A 199 4.89 -10.71 9.21
N LEU A 200 4.02 -11.72 9.26
CA LEU A 200 4.23 -13.01 8.60
C LEU A 200 3.84 -12.97 7.11
N GLY A 201 3.07 -11.94 6.72
CA GLY A 201 2.65 -11.69 5.35
C GLY A 201 3.69 -10.91 4.53
N LEU A 202 3.23 -10.32 3.41
CA LEU A 202 4.01 -9.34 2.64
C LEU A 202 4.24 -8.05 3.43
N ASN A 203 3.32 -7.71 4.35
CA ASN A 203 3.40 -6.53 5.21
C ASN A 203 3.59 -5.21 4.44
N LEU A 204 3.01 -5.11 3.25
CA LEU A 204 3.25 -4.02 2.27
C LEU A 204 3.04 -2.64 2.90
N ARG A 205 2.00 -2.48 3.75
CA ARG A 205 1.69 -1.23 4.44
C ARG A 205 2.84 -0.75 5.31
N ASN A 206 3.41 -1.61 6.14
CA ASN A 206 4.49 -1.20 7.05
C ASN A 206 5.82 -1.03 6.31
N ILE A 207 6.17 -1.91 5.37
CA ILE A 207 7.43 -1.78 4.64
C ILE A 207 7.46 -0.54 3.73
N ALA A 208 6.31 -0.17 3.16
CA ALA A 208 6.20 1.07 2.38
C ALA A 208 6.25 2.29 3.29
N TRP A 209 5.43 2.33 4.35
CA TRP A 209 5.35 3.47 5.28
C TRP A 209 6.67 3.77 5.98
N HIS A 210 7.43 2.74 6.37
CA HIS A 210 8.75 2.92 6.97
C HIS A 210 9.85 3.28 5.96
N GLY A 211 9.54 3.32 4.65
CA GLY A 211 10.51 3.64 3.60
C GLY A 211 11.54 2.53 3.36
N PHE A 212 11.21 1.27 3.69
CA PHE A 212 12.12 0.15 3.45
C PHE A 212 12.19 -0.25 1.97
N LEU A 213 11.07 -0.09 1.25
CA LEU A 213 11.00 -0.32 -0.18
C LEU A 213 11.69 0.81 -0.93
N SER A 214 12.70 0.46 -1.73
CA SER A 214 13.14 1.38 -2.79
C SER A 214 12.10 1.44 -3.92
N PRO A 215 12.06 2.54 -4.70
CA PRO A 215 11.10 2.71 -5.80
C PRO A 215 11.05 1.53 -6.80
N HIS A 216 12.20 0.89 -7.05
CA HIS A 216 12.31 -0.24 -7.98
C HIS A 216 11.90 -1.59 -7.37
N GLU A 217 11.73 -1.66 -6.05
CA GLU A 217 11.33 -2.89 -5.33
C GLU A 217 9.80 -2.97 -5.14
N THR A 218 9.06 -1.97 -5.61
CA THR A 218 7.60 -1.95 -5.57
C THR A 218 7.00 -2.47 -6.88
N SER A 219 5.99 -3.35 -6.77
CA SER A 219 5.24 -3.84 -7.94
C SER A 219 3.91 -3.11 -8.09
N GLN A 220 3.63 -2.63 -9.30
CA GLN A 220 2.32 -2.07 -9.67
C GLN A 220 1.17 -3.07 -9.47
N ALA A 221 1.49 -4.36 -9.56
CA ALA A 221 0.52 -5.44 -9.44
C ALA A 221 -0.08 -5.53 -8.03
N PHE A 222 0.68 -5.18 -6.99
CA PHE A 222 0.16 -5.12 -5.63
C PHE A 222 -0.92 -4.04 -5.50
N VAL A 223 -0.66 -2.84 -6.04
CA VAL A 223 -1.59 -1.72 -6.03
C VAL A 223 -2.85 -2.07 -6.82
N ALA A 224 -2.71 -2.62 -8.03
CA ALA A 224 -3.83 -3.05 -8.84
C ALA A 224 -4.71 -4.08 -8.11
N THR A 225 -4.09 -5.07 -7.45
CA THR A 225 -4.82 -6.07 -6.67
C THR A 225 -5.62 -5.44 -5.55
N ILE A 226 -5.04 -4.51 -4.80
CA ILE A 226 -5.74 -3.82 -3.70
C ILE A 226 -6.95 -3.03 -4.23
N ILE A 227 -6.84 -2.39 -5.40
CA ILE A 227 -7.97 -1.71 -6.05
C ILE A 227 -9.10 -2.70 -6.38
N PHE A 228 -8.78 -3.88 -6.92
CA PHE A 228 -9.78 -4.91 -7.18
C PHE A 228 -10.42 -5.45 -5.89
N ILE A 229 -9.65 -5.61 -4.80
CA ILE A 229 -10.20 -5.98 -3.49
C ILE A 229 -11.22 -4.91 -3.02
N LEU A 230 -10.88 -3.62 -3.13
CA LEU A 230 -11.80 -2.54 -2.76
C LEU A 230 -13.06 -2.51 -3.64
N ALA A 231 -12.93 -2.77 -4.94
CA ALA A 231 -14.07 -2.87 -5.85
C ALA A 231 -14.99 -4.03 -5.45
N ASP A 232 -14.43 -5.20 -5.12
CA ASP A 232 -15.22 -6.36 -4.68
C ASP A 232 -15.89 -6.15 -3.31
N CYS A 233 -15.24 -5.44 -2.39
CA CYS A 233 -15.89 -4.96 -1.17
C CYS A 233 -17.10 -4.08 -1.50
N GLY A 234 -16.94 -3.14 -2.46
CA GLY A 234 -18.04 -2.30 -2.93
C GLY A 234 -19.19 -3.07 -3.55
N ARG A 235 -18.90 -4.12 -4.33
CA ARG A 235 -19.92 -5.05 -4.88
C ARG A 235 -20.73 -5.69 -3.74
N ILE A 236 -20.08 -6.20 -2.70
CA ILE A 236 -20.77 -6.80 -1.53
C ILE A 236 -21.62 -5.77 -0.80
N LEU A 237 -21.06 -4.59 -0.52
CA LEU A 237 -21.76 -3.51 0.20
C LEU A 237 -22.96 -2.99 -0.58
N LYS A 238 -22.87 -2.97 -1.92
CA LYS A 238 -23.99 -2.64 -2.81
C LYS A 238 -25.06 -3.72 -2.81
N ASN A 239 -24.67 -4.99 -2.96
CA ASN A 239 -25.60 -6.13 -2.97
C ASN A 239 -26.34 -6.32 -1.64
N THR A 240 -25.71 -5.96 -0.52
CA THR A 240 -26.32 -5.96 0.82
C THR A 240 -27.03 -4.65 1.17
N ASN A 241 -27.12 -3.70 0.22
CA ASN A 241 -27.72 -2.37 0.39
C ASN A 241 -27.13 -1.56 1.56
N LYS A 242 -25.90 -1.86 1.99
CA LYS A 242 -25.17 -1.16 3.06
C LYS A 242 -24.46 0.10 2.57
N ILE A 243 -24.13 0.17 1.28
CA ILE A 243 -23.34 1.25 0.68
C ILE A 243 -23.84 2.67 1.00
N LYS A 244 -25.17 2.86 1.08
CA LYS A 244 -25.80 4.17 1.34
C LYS A 244 -25.64 4.66 2.79
N ASN A 245 -25.28 3.76 3.70
CA ASN A 245 -25.25 4.02 5.14
C ASN A 245 -23.83 4.07 5.69
N ILE A 246 -22.80 3.94 4.85
CA ILE A 246 -21.40 3.94 5.29
C ILE A 246 -21.07 5.33 5.85
N PRO A 247 -20.75 5.45 7.14
CA PRO A 247 -20.38 6.73 7.71
C PRO A 247 -19.03 7.19 7.16
N CYS A 248 -18.91 8.48 6.81
CA CYS A 248 -17.62 9.06 6.46
C CYS A 248 -17.00 9.71 7.69
N ARG A 249 -15.89 9.15 8.19
CA ARG A 249 -15.12 9.82 9.25
C ARG A 249 -14.54 11.12 8.72
N PRO A 250 -14.55 12.23 9.48
CA PRO A 250 -13.88 13.45 9.03
C PRO A 250 -12.41 13.20 8.75
N HIS A 251 -11.82 13.97 7.83
CA HIS A 251 -10.37 14.06 7.76
C HIS A 251 -9.87 14.76 9.02
N VAL A 252 -8.68 14.38 9.49
CA VAL A 252 -8.03 15.13 10.56
C VAL A 252 -7.69 16.49 9.98
N THR A 253 -8.46 17.51 10.38
CA THR A 253 -8.11 18.90 10.13
C THR A 253 -7.18 19.33 11.26
N PHE A 254 -6.02 19.86 10.92
CA PHE A 254 -5.16 20.49 11.91
C PHE A 254 -5.70 21.89 12.24
N GLU A 255 -6.94 22.00 12.73
CA GLU A 255 -7.48 23.28 13.22
C GLU A 255 -6.64 23.82 14.38
N GLU A 256 -6.05 22.91 15.15
CA GLU A 256 -5.04 23.18 16.19
C GLU A 256 -3.66 23.58 15.62
N ALA A 257 -3.42 23.54 14.30
CA ALA A 257 -2.21 24.16 13.73
C ALA A 257 -2.18 25.67 13.93
N SER A 258 -3.34 26.30 14.20
CA SER A 258 -3.38 27.67 14.70
C SER A 258 -2.61 27.83 16.02
N TYR A 259 -2.66 26.84 16.93
CA TYR A 259 -1.82 26.81 18.12
C TYR A 259 -0.33 26.66 17.74
N LEU A 260 -0.01 25.85 16.73
CA LEU A 260 1.37 25.76 16.22
C LEU A 260 1.86 27.10 15.68
N SER A 261 1.01 27.92 15.06
CA SER A 261 1.38 29.27 14.59
C SER A 261 1.71 30.24 15.74
N SER A 262 1.14 30.00 16.93
CA SER A 262 1.45 30.77 18.15
C SER A 262 2.71 30.28 18.89
N VAL A 263 3.15 29.04 18.63
CA VAL A 263 4.36 28.44 19.22
C VAL A 263 5.56 28.58 18.30
N PHE A 264 5.34 28.49 17.00
CA PHE A 264 6.35 28.60 15.96
C PHE A 264 6.03 29.80 15.06
N ASP A 265 6.44 30.98 15.52
CA ASP A 265 6.34 32.21 14.73
C ASP A 265 7.01 32.02 13.37
N ASN A 266 6.32 32.39 12.29
CA ASN A 266 6.83 32.39 10.91
C ASN A 266 7.19 31.01 10.31
N MET A 267 6.52 29.91 10.69
CA MET A 267 6.60 28.67 9.90
C MET A 267 6.05 28.89 8.50
N THR A 268 6.94 29.09 7.53
CA THR A 268 6.63 29.10 6.11
C THR A 268 7.08 27.77 5.52
N VAL A 269 6.25 27.18 4.65
CA VAL A 269 6.69 26.00 3.89
C VAL A 269 7.80 26.46 2.95
N PRO A 270 9.01 25.89 3.02
CA PRO A 270 10.10 26.30 2.14
C PRO A 270 9.71 26.06 0.67
N LYS A 271 10.21 26.90 -0.24
CA LYS A 271 10.03 26.70 -1.68
C LYS A 271 10.58 25.31 -2.07
N LYS A 272 9.93 24.65 -3.03
CA LYS A 272 10.31 23.34 -3.55
C LYS A 272 11.82 23.20 -3.83
N ALA A 273 12.43 24.19 -4.49
CA ALA A 273 13.87 24.17 -4.78
C ALA A 273 14.76 24.03 -3.53
N VAL A 274 14.37 24.64 -2.40
CA VAL A 274 15.09 24.53 -1.12
C VAL A 274 14.93 23.12 -0.56
N LEU A 275 13.71 22.55 -0.62
CA LEU A 275 13.47 21.18 -0.17
C LEU A 275 14.22 20.16 -1.03
N GLU A 276 14.25 20.35 -2.36
CA GLU A 276 15.04 19.52 -3.29
C GLU A 276 16.52 19.58 -2.94
N GLU A 277 17.09 20.77 -2.72
CA GLU A 277 18.48 20.93 -2.32
C GLU A 277 18.78 20.20 -1.01
N VAL A 278 17.91 20.33 0.00
CA VAL A 278 18.06 19.63 1.29
C VAL A 278 18.03 18.12 1.10
N ILE A 279 17.11 17.59 0.30
CA ILE A 279 16.99 16.14 0.06
C ILE A 279 18.21 15.61 -0.69
N MET A 280 18.63 16.28 -1.76
CA MET A 280 19.74 15.85 -2.61
C MET A 280 21.10 15.93 -1.89
N ASN A 281 21.27 16.92 -1.01
CA ASN A 281 22.49 17.08 -0.23
C ASN A 281 22.48 16.30 1.10
N SER A 282 21.33 15.76 1.51
CA SER A 282 21.21 14.99 2.74
C SER A 282 22.00 13.68 2.67
N SER A 283 22.80 13.42 3.71
CA SER A 283 23.45 12.14 3.92
C SER A 283 22.51 11.07 4.48
N PHE A 284 21.27 11.44 4.86
CA PHE A 284 20.26 10.54 5.41
C PHE A 284 19.29 10.01 4.36
N VAL A 285 19.29 10.59 3.16
CA VAL A 285 18.46 10.14 2.04
C VAL A 285 19.35 9.38 1.06
N PRO A 286 19.19 8.06 0.93
CA PRO A 286 19.89 7.31 -0.10
C PRO A 286 19.48 7.76 -1.50
N THR A 287 20.41 7.70 -2.44
CA THR A 287 20.18 8.13 -3.82
C THR A 287 19.07 7.33 -4.50
N VAL A 288 18.91 6.05 -4.15
CA VAL A 288 17.85 5.19 -4.67
C VAL A 288 16.43 5.69 -4.30
N MET A 289 16.31 6.47 -3.21
CA MET A 289 15.03 7.01 -2.75
C MET A 289 14.67 8.35 -3.41
N TYR A 290 15.60 8.99 -4.14
CA TYR A 290 15.35 10.29 -4.77
C TYR A 290 14.12 10.34 -5.69
N PRO A 291 13.81 9.30 -6.50
CA PRO A 291 12.59 9.31 -7.30
C PRO A 291 11.31 9.47 -6.47
N ALA A 292 11.22 8.79 -5.32
CA ALA A 292 10.06 8.90 -4.44
C ALA A 292 9.96 10.28 -3.78
N TRP A 293 11.09 10.82 -3.31
CA TRP A 293 11.13 12.16 -2.72
C TRP A 293 10.80 13.26 -3.73
N LYS A 294 11.33 13.16 -4.95
CA LYS A 294 10.98 14.09 -6.03
C LYS A 294 9.47 14.07 -6.27
N LYS A 295 8.87 12.88 -6.31
CA LYS A 295 7.43 12.76 -6.50
C LYS A 295 6.62 13.36 -5.34
N ALA A 296 7.05 13.12 -4.11
CA ALA A 296 6.43 13.73 -2.93
C ALA A 296 6.48 15.27 -2.98
N LEU A 297 7.57 15.86 -3.45
CA LEU A 297 7.69 17.31 -3.61
C LEU A 297 6.83 17.87 -4.74
N GLU A 298 6.65 17.14 -5.84
CA GLU A 298 5.69 17.50 -6.89
C GLU A 298 4.25 17.54 -6.33
N LEU A 299 3.85 16.51 -5.58
CA LEU A 299 2.52 16.47 -4.96
C LEU A 299 2.31 17.56 -3.91
N LEU A 300 3.34 17.88 -3.12
CA LEU A 300 3.27 18.98 -2.16
C LEU A 300 3.05 20.34 -2.83
N GLU A 301 3.62 20.54 -4.01
CA GLU A 301 3.45 21.76 -4.80
C GLU A 301 2.06 21.85 -5.44
N GLU A 302 1.45 20.72 -5.80
CA GLU A 302 0.06 20.66 -6.33
C GLU A 302 -1.01 20.96 -5.27
N GLU A 303 -0.70 20.75 -3.98
CA GLU A 303 -1.60 21.00 -2.85
C GLU A 303 -1.53 22.44 -2.28
N GLN A 304 -0.59 23.26 -2.76
CA GLN A 304 -0.39 24.67 -2.35
C GLN A 304 -1.09 25.65 -3.29
#